data_AF-A0A935K951-F1
#
_entry.id   AF-A0A935K951-F1
#
_cell.length_a   1.000
_cell.length_b   1.000
_cell.length_c   1.000
_cell.angle_alpha   90.00
_cell.angle_beta   90.00
_cell.angle_gamma   90.00
#
_symmetry.space_group_name_H-M   'P 1'
#
loop_
_entity.id
_entity.type
_entity.pdbx_description
1 polymer ?
#
loop_
_entity_poly.entity_id
_entity_poly.type
_entity_poly.pdbx_seq_one_letter_code
_entity_poly.pdbx_strand_id
1 'polypeptide(L)'
;MLSDRLKETVSKLKLGNTMPYIKLGMLAEFQIPLPPLEVQKEIVAEIEGYQKVINGARAVLDHYRPHIPFHPDWPMVELGEVCTIKSGGTPDRSNEAYWEGDIPWVTTTLIDYGVIDRANEFITAEGLKNSATWVVPKGTVLMAMYGQGVTRAAGSRFSV
;
A
#
# COMPACT_ATOMS: atom_id res chain seq x y z
N MET A 1 -12.84 5.85 -15.44
CA MET A 1 -13.52 5.56 -14.16
C MET A 1 -14.95 6.08 -14.22
N LEU A 2 -15.90 5.45 -13.54
CA LEU A 2 -17.27 5.99 -13.41
C LEU A 2 -17.25 7.25 -12.55
N SER A 3 -18.11 8.23 -12.86
CA SER A 3 -18.26 9.43 -12.02
C SER A 3 -18.84 9.06 -10.65
N ASP A 4 -18.49 9.81 -9.61
CA ASP A 4 -18.93 9.50 -8.24
C ASP A 4 -20.45 9.59 -8.09
N ARG A 5 -21.08 10.53 -8.80
CA ARG A 5 -22.54 10.64 -8.91
C ARG A 5 -23.20 9.37 -9.47
N LEU A 6 -22.59 8.77 -10.50
CA LEU A 6 -23.08 7.53 -11.08
C LEU A 6 -22.88 6.37 -10.10
N LYS A 7 -21.72 6.26 -9.44
CA LYS A 7 -21.45 5.24 -8.42
C LYS A 7 -22.45 5.31 -7.26
N GLU A 8 -22.75 6.51 -6.74
CA GLU A 8 -23.72 6.71 -5.66
C GLU A 8 -25.12 6.26 -6.08
N THR A 9 -25.55 6.66 -7.28
CA THR A 9 -26.89 6.33 -7.78
C THR A 9 -27.04 4.83 -8.00
N VAL A 10 -26.03 4.20 -8.62
CA VAL A 10 -25.92 2.75 -8.79
C VAL A 10 -25.91 2.04 -7.43
N SER A 11 -25.22 2.60 -6.42
CA SER A 11 -25.15 1.97 -5.10
C SER A 11 -26.47 1.95 -4.34
N LYS A 12 -27.35 2.96 -4.55
CA LYS A 12 -28.70 3.01 -3.95
C LYS A 12 -29.66 1.98 -4.56
N LEU A 13 -29.38 1.51 -5.77
CA LEU A 13 -30.22 0.55 -6.49
C LEU A 13 -29.77 -0.91 -6.29
N LYS A 14 -28.71 -1.14 -5.51
CA LYS A 14 -28.19 -2.49 -5.22
C LYS A 14 -29.21 -3.29 -4.41
N LEU A 15 -29.41 -4.53 -4.83
CA LEU A 15 -30.22 -5.54 -4.14
C LEU A 15 -29.32 -6.65 -3.60
N GLY A 16 -29.76 -7.30 -2.51
CA GLY A 16 -29.05 -8.41 -1.89
C GLY A 16 -27.98 -7.95 -0.88
N ASN A 17 -28.03 -8.49 0.34
CA ASN A 17 -27.14 -8.08 1.42
C ASN A 17 -25.73 -8.69 1.32
N THR A 18 -25.62 -9.99 0.99
CA THR A 18 -24.34 -10.70 0.96
C THR A 18 -23.59 -10.53 -0.38
N MET A 19 -24.32 -10.46 -1.49
CA MET A 19 -23.76 -10.21 -2.82
C MET A 19 -24.61 -9.16 -3.52
N PRO A 20 -24.21 -7.87 -3.48
CA PRO A 20 -24.99 -6.80 -4.07
C PRO A 20 -24.99 -6.88 -5.60
N TYR A 21 -26.17 -6.74 -6.22
CA TYR A 21 -26.34 -6.73 -7.67
C TYR A 21 -27.40 -5.72 -8.12
N ILE A 22 -27.47 -5.43 -9.42
CA ILE A 22 -28.50 -4.57 -10.02
C ILE A 22 -29.15 -5.34 -11.17
N LYS A 23 -30.48 -5.24 -11.30
CA LYS A 23 -31.22 -5.88 -12.39
C LYS A 23 -31.06 -5.07 -13.68
N LEU A 24 -31.03 -5.73 -14.82
CA LEU A 24 -30.91 -5.08 -16.13
C LEU A 24 -32.02 -4.03 -16.38
N GLY A 25 -33.26 -4.33 -15.96
CA GLY A 25 -34.38 -3.38 -16.07
C GLY A 25 -34.16 -2.08 -15.29
N MET A 26 -33.51 -2.15 -14.11
CA MET A 26 -33.17 -0.96 -13.32
C MET A 26 -32.11 -0.09 -13.99
N LEU A 27 -31.23 -0.71 -14.79
CA LEU A 27 -30.24 0.03 -15.56
C LEU A 27 -30.89 0.78 -16.73
N ALA A 28 -31.91 0.20 -17.37
CA ALA A 28 -32.64 0.82 -18.47
C ALA A 28 -33.45 2.06 -18.03
N GLU A 29 -33.87 2.12 -16.76
CA GLU A 29 -34.59 3.25 -16.18
C GLU A 29 -33.67 4.43 -15.81
N PHE A 30 -32.34 4.22 -15.86
CA PHE A 30 -31.36 5.21 -15.41
C PHE A 30 -31.38 6.47 -16.27
N GLN A 31 -31.63 7.62 -15.63
CA GLN A 31 -31.65 8.91 -16.31
C GLN A 31 -30.24 9.49 -16.42
N ILE A 32 -29.82 9.81 -17.65
CA ILE A 32 -28.54 10.48 -17.93
C ILE A 32 -28.77 11.83 -18.61
N PRO A 33 -27.87 12.81 -18.41
CA PRO A 33 -27.86 13.99 -19.25
C PRO A 33 -27.47 13.58 -20.68
N LEU A 34 -28.29 13.97 -21.66
CA LEU A 34 -28.06 13.66 -23.07
C LEU A 34 -27.78 14.96 -23.85
N PRO A 35 -26.50 15.38 -23.95
CA PRO A 35 -26.15 16.56 -24.74
C PRO A 35 -26.23 16.26 -26.27
N PRO A 36 -26.18 17.27 -27.14
CA PRO A 36 -26.12 17.07 -28.59
C PRO A 36 -24.94 16.17 -29.02
N LEU A 37 -25.09 15.44 -30.13
CA LEU A 37 -24.08 14.47 -30.58
C LEU A 37 -22.69 15.07 -30.77
N GLU A 38 -22.59 16.30 -31.25
CA GLU A 38 -21.29 16.97 -31.42
C GLU A 38 -20.60 17.20 -30.07
N VAL A 39 -21.35 17.66 -29.06
CA VAL A 39 -20.83 17.81 -27.69
C VAL A 39 -20.44 16.46 -27.09
N GLN A 40 -21.18 15.38 -27.37
CA GLN A 40 -20.80 14.03 -26.92
C GLN A 40 -19.45 13.61 -27.51
N LYS A 41 -19.23 13.85 -28.81
CA LYS A 41 -17.96 13.55 -29.49
C LYS A 41 -16.80 14.37 -28.92
N GLU A 42 -17.02 15.66 -28.66
CA GLU A 42 -16.03 16.53 -28.02
C GLU A 42 -15.62 16.01 -26.64
N ILE A 43 -16.60 15.64 -25.80
CA ILE A 43 -16.34 15.06 -24.47
C ILE A 43 -15.52 13.76 -24.60
N VAL A 44 -15.89 12.88 -25.54
CA VAL A 44 -15.14 11.63 -25.76
C VAL A 44 -13.71 11.93 -26.20
N ALA A 45 -13.51 12.84 -27.14
CA ALA A 45 -12.18 13.22 -27.63
C ALA A 45 -11.29 13.78 -26.51
N GLU A 46 -11.86 14.59 -25.61
CA GLU A 46 -11.15 15.11 -24.45
C GLU A 46 -10.73 13.99 -23.48
N ILE A 47 -11.64 13.07 -23.15
CA ILE A 47 -11.36 11.91 -22.29
C ILE A 47 -10.27 11.01 -22.89
N GLU A 48 -10.34 10.75 -24.20
CA GLU A 48 -9.31 10.00 -24.92
C GLU A 48 -7.94 10.70 -24.86
N GLY A 49 -7.93 12.03 -24.93
CA GLY A 49 -6.73 12.85 -24.70
C GLY A 49 -6.09 12.56 -23.35
N TYR A 50 -6.87 12.62 -22.26
CA TYR A 50 -6.38 12.27 -20.92
C TYR A 50 -5.89 10.83 -20.83
N GLN A 51 -6.59 9.88 -21.47
CA GLN A 51 -6.19 8.48 -21.45
C GLN A 51 -4.86 8.24 -22.16
N LYS A 52 -4.57 8.97 -23.25
CA LYS A 52 -3.27 8.92 -23.93
C LYS A 52 -2.12 9.36 -23.02
N VAL A 53 -2.30 10.43 -22.26
CA VAL A 53 -1.29 10.92 -21.30
C VAL A 53 -1.02 9.87 -20.22
N ILE A 54 -2.08 9.30 -19.62
CA ILE A 54 -1.97 8.26 -18.60
C ILE A 54 -1.24 7.02 -19.15
N ASN A 55 -1.58 6.60 -20.37
CA ASN A 55 -0.95 5.45 -21.01
C ASN A 55 0.53 5.70 -21.31
N GLY A 56 0.88 6.91 -21.77
CA GLY A 56 2.27 7.31 -21.98
C GLY A 56 3.08 7.27 -20.68
N ALA A 57 2.54 7.82 -19.59
CA ALA A 57 3.21 7.80 -18.29
C ALA A 57 3.43 6.35 -17.76
N ARG A 58 2.44 5.47 -17.92
CA ARG A 58 2.57 4.04 -17.59
C ARG A 58 3.67 3.37 -18.41
N ALA A 59 3.70 3.62 -19.72
CA ALA A 59 4.72 3.06 -20.59
C ALA A 59 6.13 3.50 -20.16
N VAL A 60 6.31 4.76 -19.75
CA VAL A 60 7.60 5.23 -19.20
C VAL A 60 7.99 4.43 -17.96
N LEU A 61 7.07 4.25 -17.00
CA LEU A 61 7.34 3.47 -15.77
C LEU A 61 7.66 2.00 -16.09
N ASP A 62 6.91 1.39 -17.00
CA ASP A 62 7.08 -0.02 -17.39
C ASP A 62 8.45 -0.29 -18.01
N HIS A 63 9.01 0.68 -18.74
CA HIS A 63 10.31 0.59 -19.40
C HIS A 63 11.45 1.24 -18.60
N TYR A 64 11.14 1.96 -17.51
CA TYR A 64 12.16 2.54 -16.67
C TYR A 64 12.93 1.43 -15.94
N ARG A 65 14.20 1.25 -16.33
CA ARG A 65 15.13 0.31 -15.72
C ARG A 65 16.35 1.09 -15.24
N PRO A 66 16.34 1.60 -14.00
CA PRO A 66 17.50 2.30 -13.48
C PRO A 66 18.68 1.34 -13.43
N HIS A 67 19.75 1.68 -14.15
CA HIS A 67 21.01 0.94 -14.07
C HIS A 67 21.89 1.63 -13.04
N ILE A 68 22.10 0.96 -11.91
CA ILE A 68 23.08 1.40 -10.91
C ILE A 68 24.42 0.76 -11.31
N PRO A 69 25.41 1.52 -11.78
CA PRO A 69 26.68 0.94 -12.20
C PRO A 69 27.40 0.34 -10.99
N PHE A 70 27.86 -0.90 -11.15
CA PHE A 70 28.77 -1.54 -10.23
C PHE A 70 30.20 -1.24 -10.67
N HIS A 71 31.03 -0.71 -9.78
CA HIS A 71 32.45 -0.53 -10.06
C HIS A 71 33.21 -1.83 -9.71
N PRO A 72 33.99 -2.39 -10.63
CA PRO A 72 34.68 -3.67 -10.43
C PRO A 72 35.71 -3.63 -9.29
N ASP A 73 36.21 -2.44 -8.94
CA ASP A 73 37.18 -2.24 -7.86
C ASP A 73 36.53 -2.20 -6.46
N TRP A 74 35.19 -2.30 -6.37
CA TRP A 74 34.51 -2.36 -5.09
C TRP A 74 34.73 -3.71 -4.40
N PRO A 75 35.13 -3.71 -3.12
CA PRO A 75 35.35 -4.95 -2.39
C PRO A 75 34.03 -5.69 -2.18
N MET A 76 34.06 -7.01 -2.36
CA MET A 76 32.99 -7.90 -1.96
C MET A 76 33.14 -8.19 -0.47
N VAL A 77 32.23 -7.66 0.34
CA VAL A 77 32.20 -7.81 1.79
C VAL A 77 30.92 -8.52 2.22
N GLU A 78 30.93 -9.21 3.35
CA GLU A 78 29.71 -9.79 3.91
C GLU A 78 28.82 -8.68 4.49
N LEU A 79 27.49 -8.79 4.33
CA LEU A 79 26.58 -7.76 4.85
C LEU A 79 26.72 -7.59 6.37
N GLY A 80 27.03 -8.67 7.10
CA GLY A 80 27.28 -8.64 8.54
C GLY A 80 28.54 -7.88 8.96
N GLU A 81 29.48 -7.61 8.04
CA GLU A 81 30.67 -6.79 8.30
C GLU A 81 30.34 -5.29 8.33
N VAL A 82 29.25 -4.88 7.66
CA VAL A 82 28.87 -3.47 7.51
C VAL A 82 27.58 -3.11 8.26
N CYS A 83 26.79 -4.08 8.71
CA CYS A 83 25.60 -3.82 9.52
C CYS A 83 25.26 -4.94 10.51
N THR A 84 24.56 -4.57 11.57
CA THR A 84 23.99 -5.53 12.53
C THR A 84 22.62 -5.98 12.04
N ILE A 85 22.48 -7.27 11.77
CA ILE A 85 21.20 -7.88 11.37
C ILE A 85 20.59 -8.57 12.58
N LYS A 86 19.33 -8.23 12.87
CA LYS A 86 18.51 -8.90 13.90
C LYS A 86 17.08 -9.01 13.44
N SER A 87 16.45 -10.15 13.69
CA SER A 87 15.01 -10.32 13.55
C SER A 87 14.29 -9.79 14.79
N GLY A 88 13.06 -9.31 14.61
CA GLY A 88 12.13 -9.06 15.71
C GLY A 88 11.30 -10.30 16.04
N GLY A 89 10.29 -10.11 16.89
CA GLY A 89 9.30 -11.12 17.22
C GLY A 89 7.94 -10.50 17.54
N THR A 90 6.92 -11.34 17.57
CA THR A 90 5.57 -10.95 17.97
C THR A 90 5.40 -11.33 19.45
N PRO A 91 5.07 -10.38 20.34
CA PRO A 91 4.60 -10.72 21.68
C PRO A 91 3.42 -11.68 21.62
N ASP A 92 3.20 -12.47 22.67
CA ASP A 92 2.06 -13.38 22.71
C ASP A 92 0.74 -12.61 22.54
N ARG A 93 0.03 -12.92 21.45
CA ARG A 93 -1.24 -12.28 21.10
C ARG A 93 -2.38 -12.64 22.05
N SER A 94 -2.25 -13.76 22.77
CA SER A 94 -3.23 -14.21 23.75
C SER A 94 -3.08 -13.54 25.12
N ASN A 95 -1.93 -12.90 25.38
CA ASN A 95 -1.66 -12.22 26.63
C ASN A 95 -1.96 -10.72 26.51
N GLU A 96 -3.16 -10.32 26.92
CA GLU A 96 -3.64 -8.93 26.87
C GLU A 96 -2.71 -7.95 27.60
N ALA A 97 -1.99 -8.38 28.65
CA ALA A 97 -1.06 -7.52 29.39
C ALA A 97 0.16 -7.06 28.56
N TYR A 98 0.39 -7.65 27.39
CA TYR A 98 1.48 -7.25 26.48
C TYR A 98 1.09 -6.15 25.51
N TRP A 99 -0.19 -5.81 25.40
CA TRP A 99 -0.74 -4.91 24.38
C TRP A 99 -1.33 -3.65 25.01
N GLU A 100 -1.71 -2.69 24.17
CA GLU A 100 -2.29 -1.40 24.59
C GLU A 100 -1.36 -0.58 25.52
N GLY A 101 -0.05 -0.75 25.37
CA GLY A 101 0.96 0.07 26.05
C GLY A 101 1.34 1.33 25.28
N ASP A 102 2.51 1.88 25.59
CA ASP A 102 3.02 3.12 24.99
C ASP A 102 4.18 2.91 24.00
N ILE A 103 4.66 1.66 23.84
CA ILE A 103 5.82 1.36 22.99
C ILE A 103 5.33 1.01 21.58
N PRO A 104 5.68 1.77 20.53
CA PRO A 104 5.25 1.49 19.16
C PRO A 104 5.72 0.10 18.71
N TRP A 105 4.80 -0.72 18.19
CA TRP A 105 5.13 -2.02 17.62
C TRP A 105 4.94 -2.01 16.11
N VAL A 106 6.05 -2.18 15.37
CA VAL A 106 6.07 -2.06 13.91
C VAL A 106 5.81 -3.42 13.26
N THR A 107 4.71 -3.52 12.52
CA THR A 107 4.35 -4.68 11.72
C THR A 107 4.90 -4.61 10.30
N THR A 108 4.95 -5.76 9.62
CA THR A 108 5.25 -5.83 8.18
C THR A 108 4.24 -5.06 7.32
N THR A 109 3.03 -4.78 7.83
CA THR A 109 2.01 -3.97 7.13
C THR A 109 2.35 -2.49 7.05
N LEU A 110 3.31 -2.01 7.86
CA LEU A 110 3.81 -0.64 7.83
C LEU A 110 5.03 -0.49 6.90
N ILE A 111 5.50 -1.57 6.28
CA ILE A 111 6.65 -1.56 5.36
C ILE A 111 6.15 -1.27 3.94
N ASP A 112 6.57 -0.13 3.38
CA ASP A 112 6.02 0.45 2.15
C ASP A 112 7.05 1.21 1.28
N TYR A 113 8.35 0.97 1.46
CA TYR A 113 9.45 1.70 0.81
C TYR A 113 9.62 3.16 1.26
N GLY A 114 8.84 3.61 2.25
CA GLY A 114 8.89 4.95 2.81
C GLY A 114 9.57 5.04 4.18
N VAL A 115 9.16 6.07 4.91
CA VAL A 115 9.56 6.34 6.29
C VAL A 115 8.41 5.94 7.20
N ILE A 116 8.69 5.10 8.20
CA ILE A 116 7.71 4.74 9.22
C ILE A 116 7.72 5.84 10.27
N ASP A 117 6.64 6.61 10.31
CA ASP A 117 6.42 7.76 11.21
C ASP A 117 5.27 7.56 12.20
N ARG A 118 4.68 6.36 12.20
CA ARG A 118 3.58 5.97 13.10
C ARG A 118 3.52 4.45 13.25
N ALA A 119 2.91 4.00 14.34
CA ALA A 119 2.53 2.62 14.55
C ALA A 119 1.01 2.51 14.72
N ASN A 120 0.45 1.38 14.31
CA ASN A 120 -0.97 1.08 14.49
C ASN A 120 -1.24 0.33 15.80
N GLU A 121 -0.20 -0.29 16.37
CA GLU A 121 -0.28 -1.13 17.56
C GLU A 121 0.85 -0.74 18.51
N PHE A 122 0.59 -0.90 19.81
CA PHE A 122 1.51 -0.56 20.87
C PHE A 122 1.59 -1.70 21.88
N ILE A 123 2.78 -1.92 22.41
CA ILE A 123 3.08 -2.97 23.38
C ILE A 123 3.49 -2.35 24.71
N THR A 124 3.31 -3.10 25.79
CA THR A 124 3.76 -2.70 27.12
C THR A 124 5.25 -3.00 27.32
N ALA A 125 5.85 -2.42 28.35
CA ALA A 125 7.21 -2.79 28.76
C ALA A 125 7.33 -4.30 29.10
N GLU A 126 6.26 -4.90 29.61
CA GLU A 126 6.18 -6.34 29.89
C GLU A 126 6.15 -7.16 28.59
N GLY A 127 5.39 -6.71 27.58
CA GLY A 127 5.37 -7.33 26.25
C GLY A 127 6.72 -7.24 25.51
N LEU A 128 7.43 -6.12 25.69
CA LEU A 128 8.80 -5.96 25.18
C LEU A 128 9.77 -6.93 25.89
N LYS A 129 9.73 -7.01 27.22
CA LYS A 129 10.65 -7.82 28.02
C LYS A 129 10.47 -9.32 27.81
N ASN A 130 9.23 -9.78 27.56
CA ASN A 130 8.90 -11.21 27.46
C ASN A 130 8.68 -11.68 26.01
N SER A 131 9.22 -10.97 25.03
CA SER A 131 9.19 -11.40 23.63
C SER A 131 10.53 -11.23 22.96
N ALA A 132 10.68 -11.76 21.74
CA ALA A 132 11.87 -11.55 20.92
C ALA A 132 11.88 -10.17 20.22
N THR A 133 10.95 -9.27 20.56
CA THR A 133 10.96 -7.90 20.06
C THR A 133 12.01 -7.06 20.79
N TRP A 134 12.48 -6.01 20.15
CA TRP A 134 13.51 -5.14 20.72
C TRP A 134 13.39 -3.73 20.15
N VAL A 135 13.91 -2.75 20.88
CA VAL A 135 13.90 -1.34 20.46
C VAL A 135 15.05 -1.08 19.51
N VAL A 136 14.74 -0.54 18.34
CA VAL A 136 15.72 -0.15 17.32
C VAL A 136 15.93 1.37 17.33
N PRO A 137 17.16 1.87 17.06
CA PRO A 137 17.38 3.30 16.90
C PRO A 137 16.65 3.87 15.67
N LYS A 138 16.27 5.14 15.77
CA LYS A 138 15.82 5.94 14.60
C LYS A 138 16.86 5.89 13.48
N GLY A 139 16.40 5.74 12.25
CA GLY A 139 17.24 5.59 11.06
C GLY A 139 17.54 4.14 10.66
N THR A 140 17.16 3.16 11.50
CA THR A 140 17.27 1.73 11.19
C THR A 140 16.43 1.37 9.96
N VAL A 141 16.98 0.53 9.08
CA VAL A 141 16.24 -0.05 7.95
C VAL A 141 15.52 -1.29 8.43
N LEU A 142 14.20 -1.32 8.26
CA LEU A 142 13.36 -2.48 8.53
C LEU A 142 12.99 -3.15 7.21
N MET A 143 13.19 -4.46 7.12
CA MET A 143 12.94 -5.23 5.91
C MET A 143 11.92 -6.34 6.18
N ALA A 144 10.89 -6.43 5.35
CA ALA A 144 9.90 -7.50 5.45
C ALA A 144 10.47 -8.81 4.88
N MET A 145 10.81 -9.75 5.78
CA MET A 145 11.32 -11.07 5.41
C MET A 145 10.21 -12.05 5.00
N TYR A 146 9.02 -11.90 5.58
CA TYR A 146 7.87 -12.80 5.38
C TYR A 146 6.62 -12.00 4.98
N GLY A 147 5.95 -12.41 3.90
CA GLY A 147 4.74 -11.75 3.37
C GLY A 147 4.29 -12.33 2.02
N GLN A 148 2.98 -12.29 1.75
CA GLN A 148 2.37 -12.64 0.46
C GLN A 148 2.15 -11.36 -0.36
N GLY A 149 2.70 -11.28 -1.57
CA GLY A 149 2.46 -10.16 -2.50
C GLY A 149 3.48 -9.01 -2.42
N VAL A 150 2.98 -7.76 -2.50
CA VAL A 150 3.73 -6.50 -2.76
C VAL A 150 4.80 -6.15 -1.71
N THR A 151 4.74 -6.74 -0.51
CA THR A 151 5.66 -6.45 0.60
C THR A 151 6.91 -7.34 0.63
N ARG A 152 7.02 -8.36 -0.22
CA ARG A 152 8.19 -9.25 -0.25
C ARG A 152 9.43 -8.46 -0.69
N ALA A 153 10.47 -8.44 0.14
CA ALA A 153 11.70 -7.64 -0.03
C ALA A 153 11.51 -6.11 0.02
N ALA A 154 10.35 -5.63 0.50
CA ALA A 154 10.18 -4.22 0.79
C ALA A 154 10.98 -3.81 2.03
N GLY A 155 11.55 -2.60 2.01
CA GLY A 155 12.30 -2.05 3.12
C GLY A 155 11.91 -0.60 3.39
N SER A 156 11.67 -0.26 4.65
CA SER A 156 11.31 1.11 5.08
C SER A 156 12.32 1.61 6.12
N ARG A 157 12.49 2.94 6.22
CA ARG A 157 13.35 3.57 7.24
C ARG A 157 12.52 3.90 8.48
N PHE A 158 12.97 3.45 9.64
CA PHE A 158 12.32 3.74 10.91
C PHE A 158 12.61 5.16 11.42
N SER A 159 11.60 5.88 11.93
CA SER A 159 11.76 7.28 12.34
C SER A 159 11.05 7.73 13.62
N VAL A 160 10.25 6.86 14.24
CA VAL A 160 9.53 7.13 15.50
C VAL A 160 10.12 6.41 16.68
#